data_AF-A0A1L5L3G1-F1
#
_entry.id   AF-A0A1L5L3G1-F1
#
_cell.length_a   1.000
_cell.length_b   1.000
_cell.length_c   1.000
_cell.angle_alpha   90.00
_cell.angle_beta   90.00
_cell.angle_gamma   90.00
#
_symmetry.space_group_name_H-M   'P 1'
#
loop_
_entity.id
_entity.type
_entity.pdbx_description
1 polymer ?
#
loop_
_entity_poly.entity_id
_entity_poly.type
_entity_poly.pdbx_seq_one_letter_code
_entity_poly.pdbx_strand_id
1 'polypeptide(L)'
;PYKTYEWNSTKLEFKHRTNKEITGLSYMTSLVIQALKTLGRINMTAEIIQTLSEKLTEDEKQACLKEATESTDWVYDTIRKMCGGDTQ
;
A
#
# COMPACT_ATOMS: atom_id res chain seq x y z
N PRO A 1 10.47 -18.22 -13.30
CA PRO A 1 11.94 -18.19 -13.06
C PRO A 1 12.35 -16.88 -12.38
N TYR A 2 13.07 -16.97 -11.26
CA TYR A 2 13.58 -15.83 -10.52
C TYR A 2 14.78 -15.21 -11.25
N LYS A 3 14.86 -13.88 -11.34
CA LYS A 3 16.03 -13.18 -11.88
C LYS A 3 16.78 -12.54 -10.72
N THR A 4 18.05 -12.86 -10.57
CA THR A 4 18.92 -12.31 -9.53
C THR A 4 20.07 -11.59 -10.20
N TYR A 5 20.34 -10.37 -9.76
CA TYR A 5 21.46 -9.55 -10.20
C TYR A 5 22.32 -9.18 -9.00
N GLU A 6 23.63 -9.23 -9.17
CA GLU A 6 24.58 -8.79 -8.14
C GLU A 6 25.33 -7.57 -8.67
N TRP A 7 25.31 -6.49 -7.90
CA TRP A 7 26.05 -5.27 -8.19
C TRP A 7 26.88 -4.89 -6.97
N ASN A 8 28.21 -4.97 -7.12
CA ASN A 8 29.17 -4.86 -6.03
C ASN A 8 28.88 -5.87 -4.90
N SER A 9 28.38 -5.40 -3.76
CA SER A 9 28.01 -6.21 -2.59
C SER A 9 26.49 -6.25 -2.34
N THR A 10 25.68 -5.71 -3.26
CA THR A 10 24.22 -5.67 -3.13
C THR A 10 23.58 -6.65 -4.10
N LYS A 11 22.75 -7.54 -3.55
CA LYS A 11 22.01 -8.56 -4.29
C LYS A 11 20.58 -8.10 -4.53
N LEU A 12 20.20 -8.00 -5.80
CA LEU A 12 18.85 -7.64 -6.26
C LEU A 12 18.14 -8.91 -6.74
N GLU A 13 17.10 -9.33 -6.01
CA GLU A 13 16.27 -10.49 -6.37
C GLU A 13 14.90 -10.05 -6.90
N PHE A 14 14.65 -10.31 -8.18
CA PHE A 14 13.34 -10.12 -8.80
C PHE A 14 12.52 -11.40 -8.67
N LYS A 15 11.48 -11.33 -7.83
CA LYS A 15 10.53 -12.42 -7.58
C LYS A 15 9.29 -12.27 -8.44
N HIS A 16 8.98 -13.29 -9.23
CA HIS A 16 7.65 -13.41 -9.84
C HIS A 16 6.66 -13.71 -8.73
N ARG A 17 5.85 -12.73 -8.35
CA ARG A 17 4.82 -12.89 -7.32
C ARG A 17 3.46 -13.00 -8.00
N THR A 18 2.77 -14.11 -7.78
CA THR A 18 1.31 -14.12 -7.82
C THR A 18 0.85 -13.38 -6.57
N ASN A 19 0.18 -12.24 -6.75
CA ASN A 19 -0.31 -11.30 -5.72
C ASN A 19 -0.20 -11.76 -4.25
N LYS A 20 0.93 -11.44 -3.60
CA LYS A 20 0.97 -11.27 -2.14
C LYS A 20 0.07 -10.11 -1.68
N GLU A 21 -0.40 -9.29 -2.62
CA GLU A 21 -1.43 -8.26 -2.41
C GLU A 21 -2.83 -8.81 -2.07
N ILE A 22 -3.04 -10.14 -1.99
CA ILE A 22 -4.36 -10.73 -1.68
C ILE A 22 -4.32 -11.76 -0.53
N THR A 23 -3.17 -12.39 -0.25
CA THR A 23 -3.06 -13.42 0.80
C THR A 23 -2.25 -12.91 2.00
N GLY A 24 -2.91 -12.83 3.16
CA GLY A 24 -2.28 -12.42 4.43
C GLY A 24 -2.55 -10.97 4.85
N LEU A 25 -3.32 -10.21 4.07
CA LEU A 25 -3.83 -8.90 4.46
C LEU A 25 -5.15 -9.07 5.22
N SER A 26 -5.43 -8.15 6.14
CA SER A 26 -6.76 -8.01 6.71
C SER A 26 -7.77 -7.67 5.61
N TYR A 27 -9.04 -7.98 5.88
CA TYR A 27 -10.14 -7.64 4.99
C TYR A 27 -10.15 -6.14 4.67
N MET A 28 -9.96 -5.30 5.69
CA MET A 28 -9.98 -3.84 5.53
C MET A 28 -8.78 -3.34 4.72
N THR A 29 -7.57 -3.85 4.95
CA THR A 29 -6.40 -3.49 4.13
C THR A 29 -6.63 -3.86 2.66
N SER A 30 -7.14 -5.06 2.40
CA SER A 30 -7.45 -5.50 1.04
C SER A 30 -8.50 -4.61 0.38
N LEU A 31 -9.55 -4.26 1.11
CA LEU A 31 -10.62 -3.38 0.65
C LEU A 31 -10.11 -1.97 0.34
N VAL A 32 -9.26 -1.41 1.20
CA VAL A 32 -8.65 -0.09 1.00
C VAL A 32 -7.75 -0.11 -0.24
N ILE A 33 -6.87 -1.10 -0.39
CA ILE A 33 -5.99 -1.22 -1.56
C ILE A 33 -6.82 -1.35 -2.85
N GLN A 34 -7.89 -2.14 -2.82
CA GLN A 34 -8.80 -2.28 -3.97
C GLN A 34 -9.49 -0.96 -4.30
N ALA A 35 -10.08 -0.28 -3.31
CA ALA A 35 -10.73 1.01 -3.50
C ALA A 35 -9.77 2.05 -4.08
N LEU A 36 -8.54 2.13 -3.55
CA LEU A 36 -7.50 3.02 -4.06
C LEU A 36 -7.17 2.70 -5.52
N LYS A 37 -6.97 1.43 -5.86
CA LYS A 37 -6.70 0.98 -7.24
C LYS A 37 -7.86 1.28 -8.20
N THR A 38 -9.11 1.11 -7.74
CA THR A 38 -10.32 1.39 -8.53
C THR A 38 -10.51 2.89 -8.77
N LEU A 39 -10.23 3.73 -7.77
CA LEU A 39 -10.28 5.19 -7.89
C LEU A 39 -9.16 5.71 -8.80
N GLY A 40 -7.99 5.08 -8.74
CA GLY A 40 -6.83 5.43 -9.53
C GLY A 40 -6.09 6.68 -9.03
N ARG A 41 -4.80 6.75 -9.33
CA ARG A 41 -3.89 7.79 -8.81
C ARG A 41 -4.32 9.23 -9.16
N ILE A 42 -4.90 9.43 -10.34
CA ILE A 42 -5.25 10.77 -10.86
C ILE A 42 -6.41 11.39 -10.06
N ASN A 43 -7.30 10.55 -9.52
CA ASN A 43 -8.49 10.97 -8.81
C ASN A 43 -8.25 11.08 -7.29
N MET A 44 -7.01 10.92 -6.83
CA MET A 44 -6.68 10.85 -5.41
C MET A 44 -6.51 12.26 -4.82
N THR A 45 -7.64 12.94 -4.57
CA THR A 45 -7.67 14.27 -3.95
C THR A 45 -7.59 14.20 -2.42
N ALA A 46 -7.21 15.30 -1.78
CA ALA A 46 -7.14 15.39 -0.32
C ALA A 46 -8.50 15.08 0.35
N GLU A 47 -9.62 15.48 -0.26
CA GLU A 47 -10.97 15.17 0.23
C GLU A 47 -11.27 13.67 0.24
N ILE A 48 -10.84 12.94 -0.80
CA ILE A 48 -11.02 11.48 -0.89
C ILE A 48 -10.15 10.78 0.16
N ILE A 49 -8.91 11.24 0.35
CA ILE A 49 -7.99 10.72 1.38
C ILE A 49 -8.58 10.94 2.77
N GLN A 50 -9.11 12.13 3.04
CA GLN A 50 -9.76 12.45 4.30
C GLN A 50 -10.99 11.57 4.53
N THR A 51 -11.87 11.47 3.54
CA THR A 51 -13.08 10.64 3.61
C THR A 51 -12.73 9.18 3.90
N LEU A 52 -11.73 8.63 3.22
CA LEU A 52 -11.28 7.25 3.46
C LEU A 52 -10.68 7.11 4.86
N SER A 53 -9.90 8.09 5.32
CA SER A 53 -9.32 8.11 6.66
C SER A 53 -10.39 8.12 7.76
N GLU A 54 -11.48 8.85 7.59
CA GLU A 54 -12.59 8.91 8.55
C GLU A 54 -13.41 7.61 8.61
N LYS A 55 -13.37 6.80 7.56
CA LYS A 55 -14.05 5.48 7.52
C LYS A 55 -13.27 4.37 8.22
N LEU A 56 -12.00 4.61 8.53
CA LEU A 56 -11.13 3.64 9.17
C LEU A 56 -10.92 4.02 10.63
N THR A 57 -10.98 3.02 11.49
CA THR A 57 -10.55 3.13 12.89
C THR A 57 -9.02 3.21 12.96
N GLU A 58 -8.50 3.67 14.10
CA GLU A 58 -7.04 3.76 14.29
C GLU A 58 -6.36 2.39 14.18
N ASP A 59 -6.98 1.32 14.70
CA ASP A 59 -6.43 -0.03 14.60
C ASP A 59 -6.32 -0.51 13.15
N GLU A 60 -7.35 -0.25 12.34
CA GLU A 60 -7.36 -0.57 10.91
C GLU A 60 -6.33 0.24 10.14
N LYS A 61 -6.10 1.51 10.50
CA LYS A 61 -5.02 2.34 9.93
C LYS A 61 -3.64 1.75 10.21
N GLN A 62 -3.39 1.34 11.45
CA GLN A 62 -2.14 0.70 11.84
C GLN A 62 -1.94 -0.66 11.15
N ALA A 63 -3.01 -1.44 10.99
CA ALA A 63 -2.98 -2.68 10.22
C ALA A 63 -2.64 -2.40 8.75
N CYS A 64 -3.32 -1.42 8.12
CA CYS A 64 -3.05 -1.03 6.73
C CYS A 64 -1.58 -0.60 6.53
N LEU A 65 -1.00 0.16 7.46
CA LEU A 65 0.41 0.57 7.38
C LEU A 65 1.38 -0.61 7.41
N LYS A 66 1.14 -1.61 8.28
CA LYS A 66 2.01 -2.78 8.40
C LYS A 66 1.88 -3.72 7.20
N GLU A 67 0.64 -3.90 6.75
CA GLU A 67 0.28 -4.93 5.77
C GLU A 67 0.47 -4.45 4.33
N ALA A 68 0.23 -3.16 4.04
CA ALA A 68 0.32 -2.62 2.68
C ALA A 68 1.75 -2.34 2.20
N THR A 69 2.78 -2.75 2.95
CA THR A 69 4.20 -2.52 2.63
C THR A 69 4.65 -3.14 1.31
N GLU A 70 3.96 -4.18 0.83
CA GLU A 70 4.21 -4.79 -0.49
C GLU A 70 3.34 -4.20 -1.63
N SER A 71 2.57 -3.14 -1.37
CA SER A 71 1.74 -2.46 -2.39
C SER A 71 2.56 -1.54 -3.28
N THR A 72 1.99 -1.12 -4.42
CA THR A 72 2.61 -0.08 -5.27
C THR A 72 2.87 1.21 -4.50
N ASP A 73 3.97 1.91 -4.78
CA ASP A 73 4.45 3.09 -4.03
C ASP A 73 3.36 4.12 -3.73
N TRP A 74 2.56 4.48 -4.74
CA TRP A 74 1.51 5.49 -4.58
C TRP A 74 0.33 5.04 -3.69
N VAL A 75 0.05 3.73 -3.63
CA VAL A 75 -0.96 3.16 -2.72
C VAL A 75 -0.43 3.26 -1.28
N TYR A 76 0.81 2.85 -1.06
CA TYR A 76 1.42 2.92 0.27
C TYR A 76 1.57 4.37 0.76
N ASP A 77 1.96 5.30 -0.12
CA ASP A 77 2.00 6.74 0.17
C ASP A 77 0.62 7.29 0.57
N THR A 78 -0.43 6.86 -0.13
CA THR A 78 -1.80 7.29 0.20
C THR A 78 -2.25 6.74 1.56
N ILE A 79 -1.99 5.47 1.84
CA ILE A 79 -2.28 4.86 3.15
C ILE A 79 -1.53 5.60 4.26
N ARG A 80 -0.28 6.02 4.01
CA ARG A 80 0.50 6.83 4.96
C ARG A 80 -0.16 8.19 5.23
N LYS A 81 -0.62 8.88 4.19
CA LYS A 81 -1.36 10.14 4.32
C LYS A 81 -2.66 9.97 5.10
N MET A 82 -3.39 8.87 4.86
CA MET A 82 -4.61 8.55 5.61
C MET A 82 -4.34 8.36 7.11
N CYS A 83 -3.13 7.93 7.49
CA CYS A 83 -2.72 7.75 8.89
C CYS A 83 -2.11 9.02 9.52
N GLY A 84 -2.19 10.18 8.86
CA GLY A 84 -1.61 11.43 9.36
C GLY A 84 -0.10 11.52 9.21
N GLY A 85 0.51 10.65 8.40
CA GLY A 85 1.90 10.78 8.00
C GLY A 85 2.06 11.86 6.93
N ASP A 86 1.92 13.12 7.32
CA ASP A 86 2.41 14.24 6.53
C ASP A 86 3.93 14.09 6.40
N THR A 87 4.37 13.67 5.21
CA THR A 87 5.79 13.76 4.86
C THR A 87 6.01 15.19 4.41
N GLN A 88 6.58 15.98 5.33
CA GLN A 88 7.14 17.30 5.07
C GLN A 88 8.28 17.21 4.05
#